data_AF-A0A7K1EMK6-F1
#
_entry.id   AF-A0A7K1EMK6-F1
#
_cell.length_a   1.000
_cell.length_b   1.000
_cell.length_c   1.000
_cell.angle_alpha   90.00
_cell.angle_beta   90.00
_cell.angle_gamma   90.00
#
_symmetry.space_group_name_H-M   'P 1'
#
loop_
_entity.id
_entity.type
_entity.pdbx_description
1 polymer ?
#
loop_
_entity_poly.entity_id
_entity_poly.type
_entity_poly.pdbx_seq_one_letter_code
_entity_poly.pdbx_strand_id
1 'polypeptide(L)'
;MKLRSSSQGMHPMVGVVGASVLFGTSGTARSFLPDDAPSLGIAAMRLLIGAVPLLTFAFLTHRASFRRPTWEIFVAGCAMGLFQVLFFQSISLTGVAVGTMVTIGSGPIIATTVEFVVTRKISWSMASGVAVALVGLSILVFGSTPADGGQLSV
;
A
#
# COMPACT_ATOMS: atom_id res chain seq x y z
N MET A 1 -15.09 25.58 23.18
CA MET A 1 -14.12 25.25 22.11
C MET A 1 -14.87 24.47 21.03
N LYS A 2 -15.41 25.17 20.03
CA LYS A 2 -16.23 24.59 18.94
C LYS A 2 -15.29 23.90 17.95
N LEU A 3 -15.33 22.57 17.90
CA LEU A 3 -14.68 21.81 16.83
C LEU A 3 -15.39 22.16 15.53
N ARG A 4 -14.67 22.87 14.67
CA ARG A 4 -15.10 23.21 13.32
C ARG A 4 -15.08 21.91 12.53
N SER A 5 -16.26 21.31 12.36
CA SER A 5 -16.51 20.28 11.36
C SER A 5 -16.17 20.87 9.99
N SER A 6 -14.97 20.58 9.51
CA SER A 6 -14.59 20.82 8.13
C SER A 6 -15.18 19.69 7.30
N SER A 7 -16.38 19.96 6.77
CA SER A 7 -16.82 19.37 5.50
C SER A 7 -15.73 19.64 4.46
N GLN A 8 -15.03 18.59 4.04
CA GLN A 8 -14.25 18.59 2.81
C GLN A 8 -14.75 17.41 2.00
N GLY A 9 -15.59 17.74 1.01
CA GLY A 9 -16.34 16.83 0.18
C GLY A 9 -15.45 16.03 -0.75
N MET A 10 -15.14 14.81 -0.33
CA MET A 10 -15.02 13.66 -1.20
C MET A 10 -15.40 12.48 -0.32
N HIS A 11 -16.48 11.77 -0.67
CA HIS A 11 -16.95 10.64 0.13
C HIS A 11 -15.74 9.72 0.33
N PRO A 12 -15.27 9.42 1.56
CA PRO A 12 -14.01 8.74 1.80
C PRO A 12 -13.89 7.42 1.00
N MET A 13 -15.03 6.80 0.70
CA MET A 13 -15.15 5.65 -0.19
C MET A 13 -14.64 5.90 -1.62
N VAL A 14 -14.92 7.05 -2.24
CA VAL A 14 -14.46 7.38 -3.60
C VAL A 14 -12.92 7.47 -3.62
N GLY A 15 -12.33 8.07 -2.59
CA GLY A 15 -10.88 8.12 -2.43
C GLY A 15 -10.26 6.73 -2.27
N VAL A 16 -10.88 5.86 -1.47
CA VAL A 16 -10.44 4.47 -1.29
C VAL A 16 -10.55 3.68 -2.60
N VAL A 17 -11.69 3.74 -3.28
CA VAL A 17 -11.91 3.04 -4.56
C VAL A 17 -10.91 3.51 -5.61
N GLY A 18 -10.71 4.83 -5.75
CA GLY A 18 -9.72 5.39 -6.65
C GLY A 18 -8.31 4.89 -6.34
N ALA A 19 -7.91 4.92 -5.06
CA ALA A 19 -6.62 4.40 -4.63
C ALA A 19 -6.47 2.89 -4.92
N SER A 20 -7.51 2.09 -4.69
CA SER A 20 -7.50 0.65 -4.97
C SER A 20 -7.34 0.35 -6.46
N VAL A 21 -8.01 1.10 -7.33
CA VAL A 21 -7.87 0.95 -8.80
C VAL A 21 -6.44 1.30 -9.23
N LEU A 22 -5.92 2.45 -8.80
CA LEU A 22 -4.55 2.88 -9.11
C LEU A 22 -3.50 1.88 -8.59
N PHE A 23 -3.73 1.33 -7.40
CA PHE A 23 -2.86 0.32 -6.82
C PHE A 23 -2.88 -0.98 -7.62
N GLY A 24 -4.07 -1.44 -8.05
CA GLY A 24 -4.22 -2.62 -8.90
C GLY A 24 -3.45 -2.53 -10.22
N THR A 25 -3.45 -1.36 -10.88
CA THR A 25 -2.71 -1.13 -12.13
C THR A 25 -1.19 -1.29 -11.98
N SER A 26 -0.65 -0.96 -10.81
CA SER A 26 0.78 -1.12 -10.51
C SER A 26 1.22 -2.59 -10.52
N GLY A 27 0.32 -3.50 -10.14
CA GLY A 27 0.58 -4.95 -10.16
C GLY A 27 0.71 -5.49 -11.58
N THR A 28 -0.23 -5.14 -12.48
CA THR A 28 -0.20 -5.58 -13.87
C THR A 28 0.97 -4.99 -14.65
N ALA A 29 1.34 -3.73 -14.37
CA ALA A 29 2.50 -3.09 -15.00
C ALA A 29 3.82 -3.83 -14.71
N ARG A 30 3.92 -4.51 -13.55
CA ARG A 30 5.10 -5.30 -13.18
C ARG A 30 5.27 -6.55 -14.05
N SER A 31 4.19 -7.13 -14.56
CA SER A 31 4.25 -8.30 -15.44
C SER A 31 4.87 -8.01 -16.82
N PHE A 32 4.98 -6.72 -17.20
CA PHE A 32 5.62 -6.28 -18.43
C PHE A 32 7.10 -5.92 -18.25
N LEU A 33 7.64 -6.06 -17.04
CA LEU A 33 9.03 -5.74 -16.77
C LEU A 33 9.93 -6.96 -17.07
N PRO A 34 11.09 -6.75 -17.70
CA PRO A 34 12.10 -7.81 -17.87
C PRO A 34 12.51 -8.42 -16.51
N ASP A 35 12.76 -9.73 -16.49
CA ASP A 35 13.09 -10.49 -15.27
C ASP A 35 14.38 -10.00 -14.59
N ASP A 36 15.26 -9.33 -15.33
CA ASP A 36 16.54 -8.78 -14.89
C ASP A 36 16.48 -7.31 -14.45
N ALA A 37 15.29 -6.69 -14.45
CA ALA A 37 15.15 -5.30 -14.09
C ALA A 37 15.55 -5.05 -12.62
N PRO A 38 16.48 -4.11 -12.34
CA PRO A 38 16.96 -3.87 -10.98
C PRO A 38 15.85 -3.30 -10.08
N SER A 39 15.55 -4.03 -9.01
CA SER A 39 14.55 -3.70 -7.96
C SER A 39 14.64 -2.26 -7.45
N LEU A 40 15.87 -1.77 -7.27
CA LEU A 40 16.17 -0.41 -6.80
C LEU A 40 15.73 0.65 -7.82
N GLY A 41 15.94 0.40 -9.12
CA GLY A 41 15.58 1.33 -10.19
C GLY A 41 14.06 1.49 -10.31
N ILE A 42 13.32 0.40 -10.15
CA ILE A 42 11.85 0.40 -10.18
C ILE A 42 11.29 1.15 -8.97
N ALA A 43 11.82 0.88 -7.78
CA ALA A 43 11.45 1.59 -6.55
C ALA A 43 11.73 3.10 -6.67
N ALA A 44 12.89 3.49 -7.20
CA ALA A 44 13.26 4.88 -7.41
C ALA A 44 12.33 5.58 -8.42
N MET A 45 12.04 4.94 -9.56
CA MET A 45 11.11 5.50 -10.56
C MET A 45 9.70 5.65 -10.00
N ARG A 46 9.21 4.71 -9.19
CA ARG A 46 7.91 4.82 -8.52
C ARG A 46 7.85 6.05 -7.61
N LEU A 47 8.90 6.30 -6.84
CA LEU A 47 8.98 7.47 -5.95
C LEU A 47 9.07 8.78 -6.74
N LEU A 48 9.88 8.82 -7.81
CA LEU A 48 10.01 10.00 -8.67
C LEU A 48 8.69 10.34 -9.36
N ILE A 49 8.04 9.36 -9.99
CA ILE A 49 6.76 9.55 -10.68
C ILE A 49 5.66 9.93 -9.70
N GLY A 50 5.61 9.32 -8.50
CA GLY A 50 4.63 9.66 -7.47
C GLY A 50 4.85 11.04 -6.85
N ALA A 51 6.10 11.48 -6.72
CA ALA A 51 6.44 12.77 -6.14
C ALA A 51 6.00 13.94 -7.02
N VAL A 52 6.12 13.83 -8.35
CA VAL A 52 5.77 14.90 -9.29
C VAL A 52 4.33 15.44 -9.10
N PRO A 53 3.26 14.64 -9.20
CA PRO A 53 1.90 15.13 -9.04
C PRO A 53 1.62 15.61 -7.61
N LEU A 54 2.25 15.01 -6.59
CA LEU A 54 2.13 15.45 -5.19
C LEU A 54 2.76 16.83 -4.99
N LEU A 55 3.95 17.07 -5.55
CA LEU A 55 4.62 18.38 -5.53
C LEU A 55 3.79 19.39 -6.31
N THR A 56 3.34 19.07 -7.53
CA THR A 56 2.50 19.96 -8.34
C THR A 56 1.21 20.32 -7.60
N PHE A 57 0.51 19.35 -7.02
CA PHE A 57 -0.68 19.59 -6.23
C PHE A 57 -0.39 20.46 -5.01
N ALA A 58 0.68 20.18 -4.27
CA ALA A 58 1.10 20.97 -3.11
C ALA A 58 1.38 22.42 -3.51
N PHE A 59 2.13 22.66 -4.60
CA PHE A 59 2.41 23.99 -5.13
C PHE A 59 1.16 24.77 -5.56
N LEU A 60 0.16 24.08 -6.13
CA LEU A 60 -1.07 24.68 -6.62
C LEU A 60 -2.09 24.99 -5.51
N THR A 61 -2.17 24.15 -4.47
CA THR A 61 -3.17 24.31 -3.39
C THR A 61 -2.67 25.14 -2.23
N HIS A 62 -1.39 25.07 -1.91
CA HIS A 62 -0.77 25.90 -0.89
C HIS A 62 0.45 26.55 -1.52
N ARG A 63 0.56 27.89 -1.50
CA ARG A 63 1.86 28.54 -1.72
C ARG A 63 2.84 27.88 -0.77
N ALA A 64 3.68 26.99 -1.29
CA ALA A 64 4.44 26.05 -0.50
C ALA A 64 5.25 26.85 0.52
N SER A 65 4.75 26.93 1.75
CA SER A 65 5.58 27.37 2.85
C SER A 65 6.52 26.20 3.02
N PHE A 66 7.67 26.28 2.34
CA PHE A 66 8.82 25.41 2.55
C PHE A 66 9.33 25.65 3.97
N ARG A 67 8.49 25.31 4.95
CA ARG A 67 8.92 25.08 6.31
C ARG A 67 9.88 23.91 6.22
N ARG A 68 10.99 24.02 6.95
CA ARG A 68 11.99 22.95 7.01
C ARG A 68 11.26 21.64 7.30
N PRO A 69 11.55 20.56 6.56
CA PRO A 69 10.93 19.28 6.82
C PRO A 69 11.20 18.93 8.27
N THR A 70 10.15 18.72 9.05
CA THR A 70 10.28 18.25 10.42
C THR A 70 10.90 16.86 10.39
N TRP A 71 11.62 16.48 11.45
CA TRP A 71 12.30 15.19 11.56
C TRP A 71 11.36 14.02 11.24
N GLU A 72 10.08 14.12 11.61
CA GLU A 72 9.04 13.14 11.34
C GLU A 72 8.78 12.94 9.84
N ILE A 73 8.80 14.01 9.03
CA ILE A 73 8.61 13.92 7.57
C ILE A 73 9.80 13.21 6.93
N PHE A 74 11.00 13.50 7.41
CA PHE A 74 12.21 12.83 6.93
C PHE A 74 12.18 11.34 7.26
N VAL A 75 11.87 10.97 8.52
CA VAL A 75 11.74 9.58 8.95
C VAL A 75 10.65 8.85 8.15
N ALA A 76 9.49 9.47 7.93
CA ALA A 76 8.42 8.89 7.13
C ALA A 76 8.84 8.66 5.66
N GLY A 77 9.54 9.62 5.05
CA GLY A 77 10.08 9.49 3.70
C GLY A 77 11.12 8.37 3.59
N CYS A 78 12.04 8.29 4.55
CA CYS A 78 13.03 7.21 4.62
C CYS A 78 12.37 5.84 4.80
N ALA A 79 11.38 5.73 5.70
CA ALA A 79 10.63 4.49 5.92
C ALA A 79 9.88 4.06 4.65
N MET A 80 9.24 4.99 3.95
CA MET A 80 8.56 4.73 2.67
C MET A 80 9.53 4.27 1.58
N GLY A 81 10.71 4.90 1.47
CA GLY A 81 11.74 4.49 0.53
C GLY A 81 12.28 3.09 0.83
N LEU A 82 12.55 2.81 2.11
CA LEU A 82 13.04 1.50 2.55
C LEU A 82 12.00 0.40 2.31
N PHE A 83 10.72 0.68 2.58
CA PHE A 83 9.61 -0.23 2.28
C PHE A 83 9.58 -0.64 0.80
N GLN A 84 9.75 0.32 -0.12
CA GLN A 84 9.75 0.02 -1.56
C GLN A 84 10.88 -0.94 -1.92
N VAL A 85 12.10 -0.67 -1.47
CA VAL A 85 13.28 -1.51 -1.78
C VAL A 85 13.10 -2.91 -1.21
N LEU A 86 12.70 -3.03 0.06
CA LEU A 86 12.47 -4.31 0.72
C LEU A 86 11.34 -5.10 0.06
N PHE A 87 10.29 -4.42 -0.41
CA PHE A 87 9.17 -5.07 -1.10
C PHE A 87 9.62 -5.68 -2.43
N PHE A 88 10.36 -4.94 -3.26
CA PHE A 88 10.88 -5.48 -4.51
C PHE A 88 11.88 -6.61 -4.27
N GLN A 89 12.73 -6.52 -3.23
CA GLN A 89 13.64 -7.59 -2.82
C GLN A 89 12.90 -8.84 -2.32
N SER A 90 11.86 -8.68 -1.50
CA SER A 90 11.02 -9.80 -1.07
C SER A 90 10.44 -10.54 -2.26
N ILE A 91 9.93 -9.81 -3.24
CA ILE A 91 9.36 -10.43 -4.45
C ILE A 91 10.41 -11.13 -5.29
N SER A 92 11.64 -10.62 -5.37
CA SER A 92 12.74 -11.32 -6.05
C SER A 92 13.14 -12.62 -5.34
N LEU A 93 13.00 -12.71 -4.01
CA LEU A 93 13.39 -13.89 -3.22
C LEU A 93 12.28 -14.93 -3.08
N THR A 94 11.02 -14.50 -2.90
CA THR A 94 9.88 -15.39 -2.58
C THR A 94 8.81 -15.43 -3.67
N GLY A 95 8.99 -14.66 -4.75
CA GLY A 95 8.01 -14.50 -5.82
C GLY A 95 6.94 -13.46 -5.52
N VAL A 96 6.28 -12.98 -6.58
CA VAL A 96 5.28 -11.89 -6.53
C VAL A 96 4.09 -12.27 -5.65
N ALA A 97 3.62 -13.51 -5.74
CA ALA A 97 2.45 -13.99 -5.02
C ALA A 97 2.67 -13.96 -3.49
N VAL A 98 3.73 -14.62 -3.00
CA VAL A 98 4.02 -14.71 -1.57
C VAL A 98 4.41 -13.35 -1.01
N GLY A 99 5.27 -12.59 -1.70
CA GLY A 99 5.69 -11.27 -1.23
C GLY A 99 4.53 -10.28 -1.10
N THR A 100 3.60 -10.28 -2.05
CA THR A 100 2.42 -9.41 -2.00
C THR A 100 1.43 -9.86 -0.92
N MET A 101 1.20 -11.17 -0.78
CA MET A 101 0.30 -11.72 0.23
C MET A 101 0.76 -11.37 1.65
N VAL A 102 2.05 -11.55 1.95
CA VAL A 102 2.61 -11.19 3.27
C VAL A 102 2.50 -9.68 3.50
N THR A 103 2.80 -8.88 2.49
CA THR A 103 2.76 -7.41 2.59
C THR A 103 1.34 -6.89 2.84
N ILE A 104 0.36 -7.32 2.03
CA ILE A 104 -1.03 -6.87 2.15
C ILE A 104 -1.70 -7.51 3.37
N GLY A 105 -1.44 -8.79 3.63
CA GLY A 105 -2.04 -9.55 4.73
C GLY A 105 -1.59 -9.09 6.12
N SER A 106 -0.42 -8.46 6.23
CA SER A 106 0.06 -7.86 7.49
C SER A 106 -0.72 -6.60 7.88
N GLY A 107 -1.33 -5.90 6.90
CA GLY A 107 -2.02 -4.63 7.10
C GLY A 107 -3.13 -4.69 8.15
N PRO A 108 -4.12 -5.59 8.02
CA PRO A 108 -5.20 -5.72 8.99
C PRO A 108 -4.70 -6.04 10.40
N ILE A 109 -3.71 -6.94 10.56
CA ILE A 109 -3.18 -7.35 11.87
C ILE A 109 -2.53 -6.16 12.58
N ILE A 110 -1.69 -5.40 11.87
CA ILE A 110 -1.01 -4.22 12.39
C ILE A 110 -2.04 -3.13 12.70
N ALA A 111 -2.98 -2.85 11.79
CA ALA A 111 -4.03 -1.85 12.00
C ALA A 111 -4.87 -2.15 13.26
N THR A 112 -5.26 -3.42 13.43
CA THR A 112 -6.00 -3.90 14.62
C THR A 112 -5.19 -3.73 15.90
N THR A 113 -3.90 -4.05 15.85
CA THR A 113 -3.02 -3.97 17.02
C THR A 113 -2.80 -2.51 17.42
N VAL A 114 -2.55 -1.63 16.46
CA VAL A 114 -2.40 -0.18 16.71
C VAL A 114 -3.70 0.41 17.26
N GLU A 115 -4.84 0.09 16.65
CA GLU A 115 -6.14 0.58 17.12
C GLU A 115 -6.47 0.06 18.53
N PHE A 116 -6.16 -1.22 18.82
CA PHE A 116 -6.30 -1.78 20.17
C PHE A 116 -5.40 -1.09 21.20
N VAL A 117 -4.13 -0.84 20.87
CA VAL A 117 -3.18 -0.18 21.78
C VAL A 117 -3.61 1.26 22.08
N VAL A 118 -4.13 1.97 21.09
CA VAL A 118 -4.59 3.37 21.22
C VAL A 118 -5.92 3.47 21.95
N THR A 119 -6.91 2.66 21.58
CA THR A 119 -8.28 2.77 22.11
C THR A 119 -8.53 1.91 23.35
N ARG A 120 -7.68 0.90 23.59
CA ARG A 120 -7.80 -0.13 24.65
C ARG A 120 -9.15 -0.87 24.62
N LYS A 121 -9.88 -0.84 23.50
CA LYS A 121 -11.21 -1.42 23.34
C LYS A 121 -11.31 -2.08 21.96
N ILE A 122 -11.93 -3.26 21.91
CA ILE A 122 -12.30 -3.89 20.64
C ILE A 122 -13.74 -3.48 20.34
N SER A 123 -13.94 -2.66 19.30
CA SER A 123 -15.26 -2.28 18.82
C SER A 123 -15.79 -3.30 17.82
N TRP A 124 -17.12 -3.39 17.69
CA TRP A 124 -17.74 -4.31 16.72
C TRP A 124 -17.43 -3.93 15.27
N SER A 125 -17.24 -2.64 14.98
CA SER A 125 -16.78 -2.15 13.68
C SER A 125 -15.34 -2.57 13.37
N MET A 126 -14.47 -2.61 14.37
CA MET A 126 -13.07 -3.05 14.22
C MET A 126 -13.02 -4.57 13.97
N ALA A 127 -13.74 -5.36 14.77
CA ALA A 127 -13.81 -6.81 14.59
C ALA A 127 -14.38 -7.21 13.22
N SER A 128 -15.45 -6.53 12.77
CA SER A 128 -16.05 -6.79 11.46
C SER A 128 -15.15 -6.36 10.30
N GLY A 129 -14.46 -5.22 10.40
CA GLY A 129 -13.50 -4.77 9.38
C GLY A 129 -12.34 -5.76 9.20
N VAL A 130 -11.81 -6.28 10.31
CA VAL A 130 -10.74 -7.30 10.30
C VAL A 130 -11.24 -8.61 9.76
N ALA A 131 -12.44 -9.06 10.16
CA ALA A 131 -13.04 -10.28 9.64
C ALA A 131 -13.23 -10.20 8.12
N VAL A 132 -13.77 -9.10 7.59
CA VAL A 132 -13.94 -8.90 6.14
C VAL A 132 -12.59 -8.90 5.43
N ALA A 133 -11.58 -8.24 6.00
CA ALA A 133 -10.24 -8.22 5.42
C ALA A 133 -9.58 -9.61 5.40
N LEU A 134 -9.71 -10.38 6.47
CA LEU A 134 -9.19 -11.76 6.55
C LEU A 134 -9.93 -12.70 5.60
N VAL A 135 -11.25 -12.54 5.43
CA VAL A 135 -12.04 -13.29 4.45
C VAL A 135 -11.60 -12.96 3.03
N GLY A 136 -11.46 -11.67 2.70
CA GLY A 136 -10.96 -11.23 1.39
C GLY A 136 -9.56 -11.76 1.10
N LEU A 137 -8.66 -11.73 2.08
CA LEU A 137 -7.32 -12.30 1.98
C LEU A 137 -7.36 -13.82 1.77
N SER A 138 -8.21 -14.53 2.52
CA SER A 138 -8.39 -15.98 2.37
C SER A 138 -8.88 -16.33 0.97
N ILE A 139 -9.87 -15.60 0.43
CA ILE A 139 -10.34 -15.78 -0.95
C ILE A 139 -9.21 -15.54 -1.95
N LEU A 140 -8.36 -14.52 -1.75
CA LEU A 140 -7.21 -14.27 -2.60
C LEU A 140 -6.21 -15.45 -2.60
N VAL A 141 -5.90 -15.98 -1.41
CA VAL A 141 -4.94 -17.08 -1.22
C VAL A 141 -5.45 -18.40 -1.80
N PHE A 142 -6.70 -18.75 -1.51
CA PHE A 142 -7.27 -20.03 -1.93
C PHE A 142 -7.86 -19.98 -3.35
N GLY A 143 -8.18 -18.79 -3.85
CA GLY A 143 -8.63 -18.56 -5.22
C GLY A 143 -7.49 -18.58 -6.24
N SER A 144 -6.24 -18.38 -5.82
CA SER A 144 -5.07 -18.63 -6.67
C SER A 144 -4.79 -20.13 -6.74
N THR A 145 -5.64 -20.88 -7.47
CA THR A 145 -5.29 -22.25 -7.87
C THR A 145 -4.12 -22.16 -8.87
N PRO A 146 -3.02 -22.91 -8.68
CA PRO A 146 -1.99 -23.03 -9.70
C PRO A 146 -2.64 -23.52 -10.99
N ALA A 147 -2.52 -22.75 -12.07
CA ALA A 147 -2.93 -23.18 -13.40
C ALA A 147 -1.90 -24.17 -13.97
N ASP A 148 -1.53 -25.19 -13.20
CA ASP A 148 -0.60 -26.26 -13.63
C ASP A 148 -1.39 -27.56 -13.72
N GLY A 149 -2.35 -27.58 -14.65
CA GLY A 149 -2.80 -28.80 -15.29
C GLY A 149 -1.87 -29.12 -16.46
N GLY A 150 -0.90 -30.01 -16.24
CA GLY A 150 0.05 -30.52 -17.24
C GLY A 150 1.32 -29.66 -17.35
N GLN A 151 2.51 -30.15 -17.01
CA GLN A 151 3.13 -31.31 -17.66
C GLN A 151 3.96 -32.15 -16.66
N LEU A 152 3.65 -33.45 -16.66
CA LEU A 152 4.65 -34.50 -16.49
C LEU A 152 5.42 -34.68 -17.83
N SER A 153 6.66 -35.18 -17.74
CA SER A 153 7.67 -35.45 -18.81
C SER A 153 8.52 -34.23 -19.18
N VAL A 154 9.86 -34.23 -19.08
CA VAL A 154 10.92 -35.27 -19.02
C VAL A 154 12.01 -34.82 -18.06
#